data_AF-A0A924BTC7-F1
#
_entry.id   AF-A0A924BTC7-F1
#
_cell.length_a   1.000
_cell.length_b   1.000
_cell.length_c   1.000
_cell.angle_alpha   90.00
_cell.angle_beta   90.00
_cell.angle_gamma   90.00
#
_symmetry.space_group_name_H-M   'P 1'
#
loop_
_entity.id
_entity.type
_entity.pdbx_description
1 polymer ?
#
loop_
_entity_poly.entity_id
_entity_poly.type
_entity_poly.pdbx_seq_one_letter_code
_entity_poly.pdbx_strand_id
1 'polypeptide(L)'
;MALGPRLDIRQSQSLVMTPQLQQAIKLLALSNLEIEAFIGDALDANPLLELGERGASDGGSDGDPLLDLRRTTLESSPVDQLIGEGRASDDRPLDIDIGAIDSDRDTGDGAIASAAIDTGANREPGDEWGSDWSAAAGAGESLAIDDRASGAASLAEHLHAQIGTTTSDSTLLFVARWLIDQLDEAGYLSVPLEEAATALGVDAAIAGRALALVHGLDPTGVGARGLAECLELQAREADRFDPCMERLIANLDLVARSEFARLKRLCQVDDEDLSDMLSELKGYDPKPGLRFGGGTPEAVVPDILVRAAGIGGGGGWDIVLNPATLPRLVINRSYYVEVRGACDGKDAR
;
A
#
# COMPACT_ATOMS: atom_id res chain seq x y z
N MET A 1 -73.55 46.87 -10.09
CA MET A 1 -72.65 45.70 -10.22
C MET A 1 -71.42 46.16 -10.95
N ALA A 2 -70.37 46.57 -10.22
CA ALA A 2 -69.15 47.13 -10.82
C ALA A 2 -68.10 46.01 -10.94
N LEU A 3 -67.80 45.60 -12.17
CA LEU A 3 -66.72 44.67 -12.50
C LEU A 3 -65.41 45.46 -12.57
N GLY A 4 -64.66 45.47 -11.47
CA GLY A 4 -63.27 45.94 -11.47
C GLY A 4 -62.33 44.82 -11.92
N PRO A 5 -61.36 45.06 -12.81
CA PRO A 5 -60.40 44.04 -13.23
C PRO A 5 -59.45 43.73 -12.08
N ARG A 6 -59.43 42.47 -11.63
CA ARG A 6 -58.41 41.96 -10.71
C ARG A 6 -57.17 41.60 -11.52
N LEU A 7 -56.10 42.39 -11.38
CA LEU A 7 -54.78 42.01 -11.85
C LEU A 7 -54.13 41.11 -10.79
N ASP A 8 -53.86 39.86 -11.16
CA ASP A 8 -53.14 38.89 -10.34
C ASP A 8 -51.69 38.82 -10.87
N ILE A 9 -50.79 39.58 -10.25
CA ILE A 9 -49.36 39.55 -10.59
C ILE A 9 -48.73 38.37 -9.87
N ARG A 10 -48.49 37.27 -10.60
CA ARG A 10 -47.65 36.17 -10.13
C ARG A 10 -46.19 36.49 -10.47
N GLN A 11 -45.42 36.89 -9.48
CA GLN A 11 -43.98 37.03 -9.59
C GLN A 11 -43.34 35.63 -9.60
N SER A 12 -43.06 35.08 -10.79
CA SER A 12 -42.20 33.91 -10.92
C SER A 12 -40.74 34.38 -10.95
N GLN A 13 -40.01 34.22 -9.85
CA GLN A 13 -38.55 34.35 -9.88
C GLN A 13 -37.98 33.13 -10.60
N SER A 14 -37.72 33.24 -11.91
CA SER A 14 -36.87 32.28 -12.60
C SER A 14 -35.43 32.57 -12.20
N LEU A 15 -34.78 31.64 -11.50
CA LEU A 15 -33.36 31.73 -11.21
C LEU A 15 -32.61 31.69 -12.56
N VAL A 16 -32.17 32.86 -13.04
CA VAL A 16 -31.34 32.94 -14.25
C VAL A 16 -29.98 32.38 -13.86
N MET A 17 -29.74 31.12 -14.21
CA MET A 17 -28.42 30.52 -14.02
C MET A 17 -27.42 31.23 -14.91
N THR A 18 -26.47 31.93 -14.29
CA THR A 18 -25.31 32.46 -15.00
C THR A 18 -24.37 31.31 -15.38
N PRO A 19 -23.64 31.41 -16.50
CA PRO A 19 -22.72 30.36 -16.94
C PRO A 19 -21.64 30.04 -15.88
N GLN A 20 -21.21 31.06 -15.12
CA GLN A 20 -20.28 30.89 -14.00
C GLN A 20 -20.87 30.03 -12.87
N LEU A 21 -22.15 30.23 -12.56
CA LEU A 21 -22.83 29.46 -11.52
C LEU A 21 -23.05 28.01 -11.95
N GLN A 22 -23.36 27.77 -13.23
CA GLN A 22 -23.43 26.41 -13.80
C GLN A 22 -22.07 25.70 -13.75
N GLN A 23 -20.99 26.39 -14.09
CA GLN A 23 -19.63 25.84 -14.00
C GLN A 23 -19.23 25.51 -12.56
N ALA A 24 -19.51 26.42 -11.61
CA ALA A 24 -19.21 26.19 -10.20
C ALA A 24 -19.95 24.96 -9.65
N ILE A 25 -21.25 24.85 -9.91
CA ILE A 25 -22.05 23.69 -9.50
C ILE A 25 -21.54 22.40 -10.16
N LYS A 26 -21.17 22.46 -11.44
CA LYS A 26 -20.61 21.32 -12.15
C LYS A 26 -19.32 20.84 -11.47
N LEU A 27 -18.40 21.75 -11.15
CA LEU A 27 -17.14 21.44 -10.47
C LEU A 27 -17.33 20.83 -9.07
N LEU A 28 -18.29 21.34 -8.29
CA LEU A 28 -18.64 20.84 -6.95
C LEU A 28 -19.24 19.42 -6.96
N ALA A 29 -19.78 18.98 -8.10
CA ALA A 29 -20.43 17.68 -8.25
C ALA A 29 -19.52 16.59 -8.85
N LEU A 30 -18.30 16.94 -9.28
CA LEU A 30 -17.33 15.98 -9.85
C LEU A 30 -16.62 15.21 -8.75
N SER A 31 -16.20 13.97 -9.07
CA SER A 31 -15.26 13.20 -8.24
C SER A 31 -13.84 13.77 -8.32
N ASN A 32 -12.97 13.46 -7.34
CA ASN A 32 -11.59 13.96 -7.33
C ASN A 32 -10.82 13.59 -8.61
N LEU A 33 -11.01 12.38 -9.14
CA LEU A 33 -10.40 11.95 -10.40
C LEU A 33 -10.91 12.76 -11.60
N GLU A 34 -12.20 13.08 -11.65
CA GLU A 34 -12.77 13.92 -12.71
C GLU A 34 -12.35 15.39 -12.58
N ILE A 35 -12.15 15.88 -11.35
CA ILE A 35 -11.62 17.22 -11.08
C ILE A 35 -10.16 17.31 -11.57
N GLU A 36 -9.33 16.31 -11.31
CA GLU A 36 -7.96 16.25 -11.82
C GLU A 36 -7.91 16.26 -13.35
N ALA A 37 -8.76 15.47 -14.01
CA ALA A 37 -8.85 15.47 -15.48
C ALA A 37 -9.28 16.83 -16.03
N PHE A 38 -10.30 17.45 -15.43
CA PHE A 38 -10.78 18.78 -15.82
C PHE A 38 -9.72 19.88 -15.62
N ILE A 39 -8.95 19.79 -14.53
CA ILE A 39 -7.85 20.72 -14.26
C ILE A 39 -6.71 20.53 -15.26
N GLY A 40 -6.40 19.28 -15.64
CA GLY A 40 -5.44 18.98 -16.71
C GLY A 40 -5.80 19.69 -18.01
N ASP A 41 -7.04 19.52 -18.48
CA ASP A 41 -7.54 20.21 -19.68
C ASP A 41 -7.48 21.75 -19.54
N ALA A 42 -7.77 22.27 -18.34
CA ALA A 42 -7.75 23.71 -18.07
C ALA A 42 -6.33 24.30 -18.01
N LEU A 43 -5.34 23.53 -17.57
CA LEU A 43 -3.91 23.89 -17.56
C LEU A 43 -3.38 24.01 -18.99
N ASP A 44 -3.73 23.05 -19.86
CA ASP A 44 -3.36 23.08 -21.28
C ASP A 44 -3.98 24.29 -22.01
N ALA A 45 -5.20 24.67 -21.63
CA ALA A 45 -5.90 25.82 -22.21
C ALA A 45 -5.42 27.18 -21.65
N ASN A 46 -4.88 27.23 -20.43
CA ASN A 46 -4.56 28.49 -19.74
C ASN A 46 -3.09 28.52 -19.26
N PRO A 47 -2.19 29.21 -19.98
CA PRO A 47 -0.77 29.32 -19.60
C PRO A 47 -0.52 30.13 -18.31
N LEU A 48 -1.56 30.67 -17.68
CA LEU A 48 -1.48 31.38 -16.39
C LEU A 48 -1.62 30.44 -15.18
N LEU A 49 -2.07 29.20 -15.40
CA LEU A 49 -2.30 28.22 -14.34
C LEU A 49 -1.07 27.32 -14.21
N GLU A 50 -0.67 27.05 -12.98
CA GLU A 50 0.39 26.10 -12.65
C GLU A 50 -0.09 25.17 -11.53
N LEU A 51 0.34 23.90 -11.61
CA LEU A 51 0.21 22.96 -10.50
C LEU A 51 1.18 23.40 -9.40
N GLY A 52 0.64 23.74 -8.22
CA GLY A 52 1.46 24.04 -7.07
C GLY A 52 2.19 22.77 -6.63
N GLU A 53 3.52 22.80 -6.64
CA GLU A 53 4.32 21.69 -6.11
C GLU A 53 3.97 21.46 -4.63
N ARG A 54 3.73 20.19 -4.29
CA ARG A 54 3.63 19.74 -2.91
C ARG A 54 5.05 19.73 -2.35
N GLY A 55 5.49 20.85 -1.78
CA GLY A 55 6.76 20.91 -1.08
C GLY A 55 6.82 19.82 -0.01
N ALA A 56 7.77 18.89 -0.14
CA ALA A 56 8.15 17.93 0.89
C ALA A 56 8.90 18.64 2.05
N SER A 57 8.30 19.71 2.57
CA SER A 57 8.86 20.55 3.62
C SER A 57 7.81 20.81 4.71
N ASP A 58 7.04 19.77 5.07
CA ASP A 58 6.16 19.81 6.23
C ASP A 58 6.43 18.64 7.19
N GLY A 59 7.69 18.23 7.25
CA GLY A 59 8.24 17.44 8.34
C GLY A 59 8.64 18.36 9.48
N GLY A 60 7.67 18.83 10.28
CA GLY A 60 7.95 19.46 11.58
C GLY A 60 7.31 20.83 11.79
N SER A 61 5.99 20.89 11.85
CA SER A 61 5.28 21.97 12.54
C SER A 61 3.83 21.53 12.81
N ASP A 62 3.61 20.88 13.96
CA ASP A 62 2.26 20.84 14.56
C ASP A 62 1.88 22.28 14.92
N GLY A 63 1.25 22.98 13.97
CA GLY A 63 0.80 24.35 14.09
C GLY A 63 -0.50 24.55 13.32
N ASP A 64 -1.58 24.76 14.07
CA ASP A 64 -2.94 25.00 13.61
C ASP A 64 -3.01 25.97 12.38
N PRO A 65 -3.49 25.54 11.20
CA PRO A 65 -3.43 26.30 9.95
C PRO A 65 -4.31 27.56 9.94
N LEU A 66 -5.11 27.80 10.98
CA LEU A 66 -5.91 29.02 11.16
C LEU A 66 -5.07 30.25 11.58
N LEU A 67 -3.82 30.07 12.01
CA LEU A 67 -2.98 31.17 12.51
C LEU A 67 -2.22 31.92 11.41
N ASP A 68 -2.03 31.32 10.23
CA ASP A 68 -1.20 31.91 9.17
C ASP A 68 -1.89 33.05 8.39
N LEU A 69 -3.23 33.10 8.42
CA LEU A 69 -4.00 34.18 7.81
C LEU A 69 -4.01 35.48 8.63
N ARG A 70 -3.54 35.45 9.89
CA ARG A 70 -3.49 36.65 10.77
C ARG A 70 -2.15 37.38 10.76
N ARG A 71 -1.13 36.85 10.09
CA ARG A 71 0.21 37.43 10.08
C ARG A 71 0.40 38.44 8.93
N THR A 72 -0.51 39.40 8.81
CA THR A 72 -0.35 40.58 7.94
C THR A 72 -0.40 41.88 8.75
N THR A 73 0.23 41.91 9.92
CA THR A 73 0.54 43.17 10.62
C THR A 73 1.85 43.02 11.38
N LEU A 74 2.81 43.87 11.01
CA LEU A 74 4.06 44.21 11.69
C LEU A 74 4.10 43.92 13.19
N GLU A 75 5.00 43.04 13.63
CA GLU A 75 5.81 43.23 14.84
C GLU A 75 7.21 42.63 14.60
N SER A 76 8.22 43.48 14.76
CA SER A 76 9.64 43.16 14.61
C SER A 76 10.07 42.12 15.64
N SER A 77 10.68 41.03 15.16
CA SER A 77 11.37 40.07 16.02
C SER A 77 12.46 40.80 16.85
N PRO A 78 12.61 40.52 18.16
CA PRO A 78 13.69 41.07 18.98
C PRO A 78 15.08 40.80 18.40
N VAL A 79 15.21 39.71 17.64
CA VAL A 79 16.43 39.31 16.93
C VAL A 79 16.76 40.28 15.79
N ASP A 80 15.77 40.77 15.05
CA ASP A 80 15.98 41.71 13.95
C ASP A 80 16.36 43.12 14.44
N GLN A 81 15.87 43.53 15.62
CA GLN A 81 16.27 44.80 16.24
C GLN A 81 17.74 44.79 16.69
N LEU A 82 18.22 43.66 17.24
CA LEU A 82 19.62 43.50 17.67
C LEU A 82 20.61 43.51 16.50
N ILE A 83 20.21 42.93 15.36
CA ILE A 83 21.00 42.94 14.13
C ILE A 83 21.03 44.35 13.52
N GLY A 84 19.89 45.06 13.54
CA GLY A 84 19.79 46.44 13.02
C GLY A 84 20.59 47.48 13.80
N GLU A 85 20.79 47.28 15.12
CA GLU A 85 21.59 48.17 15.97
C GLU A 85 23.11 47.92 15.90
N GLY A 86 23.57 46.95 15.09
CA GLY A 86 24.99 46.68 14.88
C GLY A 86 25.73 46.15 16.10
N ARG A 87 25.01 45.62 17.10
CA ARG A 87 25.56 45.06 18.35
C ARG A 87 25.88 43.57 18.30
N ALA A 88 25.83 42.96 17.11
CA ALA A 88 26.12 41.53 16.91
C ALA A 88 27.59 41.13 17.15
N SER A 89 28.48 42.08 17.46
CA SER A 89 29.93 41.82 17.60
C SER A 89 30.43 41.56 19.02
N ASP A 90 29.56 41.63 20.05
CA ASP A 90 29.97 41.40 21.45
C ASP A 90 29.62 40.01 22.00
N ASP A 91 29.07 39.11 21.18
CA ASP A 91 28.95 37.69 21.53
C ASP A 91 30.31 36.99 21.40
N ARG A 92 31.13 37.16 22.43
CA ARG A 92 32.19 36.19 22.71
C ARG A 92 31.53 34.98 23.38
N PRO A 93 31.73 33.75 22.88
CA PRO A 93 31.39 32.56 23.65
C PRO A 93 32.07 32.68 25.01
N LEU A 94 31.28 32.63 26.09
CA LEU A 94 31.85 32.51 27.42
C LEU A 94 32.59 31.16 27.44
N ASP A 95 33.91 31.20 27.67
CA ASP A 95 34.73 30.02 27.96
C ASP A 95 34.28 29.46 29.32
N ILE A 96 33.17 28.74 29.29
CA ILE A 96 32.69 27.96 30.42
C ILE A 96 33.45 26.64 30.35
N ASP A 97 34.40 26.45 31.26
CA ASP A 97 35.05 25.16 31.47
C ASP A 97 33.97 24.14 31.84
N ILE A 98 33.65 23.24 30.90
CA ILE A 98 32.62 22.20 31.04
C ILE A 98 32.92 21.27 32.25
N GLY A 99 34.19 21.21 32.69
CA GLY A 99 34.61 20.45 33.88
C GLY A 99 34.31 21.13 35.23
N ALA A 100 33.92 22.41 35.25
CA ALA A 100 33.52 23.13 36.46
C ALA A 100 32.01 23.13 36.69
N ILE A 101 31.24 22.48 35.81
CA ILE A 101 29.80 22.28 35.97
C ILE A 101 29.61 21.13 36.95
N ASP A 102 29.27 21.47 38.20
CA ASP A 102 28.92 20.49 39.22
C ASP A 102 27.60 19.81 38.81
N SER A 103 27.72 18.65 38.16
CA SER A 103 26.57 17.85 37.75
C SER A 103 26.01 17.16 38.99
N ASP A 104 25.05 17.81 39.66
CA ASP A 104 24.31 17.19 40.75
C ASP A 104 23.63 15.91 40.24
N ARG A 105 24.12 14.77 40.73
CA ARG A 105 23.78 13.43 40.24
C ARG A 105 22.38 12.96 40.64
N ASP A 106 21.63 13.77 41.39
CA ASP A 106 20.38 13.37 42.05
C ASP A 106 19.10 13.74 41.27
N THR A 107 19.22 14.40 40.09
CA THR A 107 18.03 14.78 39.28
C THR A 107 17.83 13.89 38.03
N GLY A 108 18.70 12.91 37.76
CA GLY A 108 18.45 11.89 36.72
C GLY A 108 18.75 12.28 35.27
N ASP A 109 19.34 13.46 35.01
CA ASP A 109 19.64 13.94 33.65
C ASP A 109 21.08 13.65 33.18
N GLY A 110 21.84 12.85 33.94
CA GLY A 110 23.28 12.67 33.78
C GLY A 110 23.77 11.53 32.86
N ALA A 111 22.97 11.06 31.90
CA ALA A 111 23.28 9.83 31.16
C ALA A 111 23.53 9.99 29.64
N ILE A 112 23.75 11.21 29.13
CA ILE A 112 23.91 11.45 27.68
C ILE A 112 25.24 12.05 27.23
N ALA A 113 26.17 12.36 28.15
CA ALA A 113 27.41 13.08 27.77
C ALA A 113 28.73 12.31 28.00
N SER A 114 28.74 11.10 28.58
CA SER A 114 30.01 10.40 28.91
C SER A 114 30.33 9.15 28.08
N ALA A 115 29.58 8.85 27.01
CA ALA A 115 29.80 7.65 26.20
C ALA A 115 30.68 7.87 24.95
N ALA A 116 31.22 9.07 24.73
CA ALA A 116 31.92 9.42 23.49
C ALA A 116 33.46 9.41 23.58
N ILE A 117 34.06 8.94 24.68
CA ILE A 117 35.52 8.84 24.78
C ILE A 117 35.89 7.57 25.54
N ASP A 118 36.11 6.46 24.82
CA ASP A 118 37.01 5.41 25.30
C ASP A 118 37.96 4.93 24.19
N THR A 119 39.15 5.51 24.24
CA THR A 119 40.38 5.07 23.59
C THR A 119 40.76 3.67 24.07
N GLY A 120 40.98 2.76 23.12
CA GLY A 120 40.95 1.33 23.38
C GLY A 120 41.95 0.73 24.38
N ALA A 121 41.54 -0.39 24.98
CA ALA A 121 42.36 -1.54 25.33
C ALA A 121 41.50 -2.74 25.79
N ASN A 122 41.73 -3.91 25.18
CA ASN A 122 41.46 -5.27 25.66
C ASN A 122 40.04 -5.67 26.13
N ARG A 123 39.36 -6.48 25.29
CA ARG A 123 38.33 -7.44 25.74
C ARG A 123 38.41 -8.73 24.91
N GLU A 124 38.55 -9.86 25.59
CA GLU A 124 38.56 -11.23 25.04
C GLU A 124 37.21 -11.68 24.47
N PRO A 125 37.17 -12.71 23.60
CA PRO A 125 36.00 -13.05 22.80
C PRO A 125 35.06 -14.01 23.56
N GLY A 126 33.85 -13.55 23.83
CA GLY A 126 32.76 -14.36 24.37
C GLY A 126 31.48 -13.53 24.45
N ASP A 127 30.42 -14.05 23.84
CA ASP A 127 29.02 -13.60 23.92
C ASP A 127 28.59 -12.48 22.94
N GLU A 128 28.54 -12.82 21.64
CA GLU A 128 27.85 -12.04 20.60
C GLU A 128 26.33 -12.31 20.60
N TRP A 129 25.60 -11.66 21.52
CA TRP A 129 24.18 -11.34 21.30
C TRP A 129 23.79 -10.14 22.17
N GLY A 130 23.99 -8.93 21.64
CA GLY A 130 23.51 -7.72 22.30
C GLY A 130 24.34 -6.47 22.04
N SER A 131 24.61 -6.11 20.78
CA SER A 131 25.24 -4.82 20.47
C SER A 131 24.95 -4.30 19.07
N ASP A 132 23.70 -4.42 18.60
CA ASP A 132 23.32 -3.88 17.27
C ASP A 132 22.32 -2.72 17.32
N TRP A 133 22.01 -2.19 18.52
CA TRP A 133 21.08 -1.05 18.67
C TRP A 133 21.77 0.31 18.87
N SER A 134 23.10 0.39 18.88
CA SER A 134 23.80 1.67 19.16
C SER A 134 24.56 2.27 17.97
N ALA A 135 24.44 1.72 16.76
CA ALA A 135 25.03 2.29 15.55
C ALA A 135 24.03 3.06 14.65
N ALA A 136 22.78 3.24 15.09
CA ALA A 136 21.70 3.88 14.32
C ALA A 136 21.53 5.39 14.59
N ALA A 137 22.58 6.09 15.03
CA ALA A 137 22.51 7.52 15.36
C ALA A 137 23.49 8.41 14.55
N GLY A 138 23.99 7.92 13.40
CA GLY A 138 25.00 8.65 12.62
C GLY A 138 25.06 8.37 11.12
N ALA A 139 24.02 7.78 10.52
CA ALA A 139 23.95 7.56 9.07
C ALA A 139 22.49 7.62 8.58
N GLY A 140 21.92 8.82 8.60
CA GLY A 140 20.51 9.10 8.28
C GLY A 140 20.13 9.04 6.80
N GLU A 141 20.88 8.37 5.92
CA GLU A 141 20.51 8.32 4.48
C GLU A 141 20.99 7.10 3.70
N SER A 142 21.39 5.99 4.35
CA SER A 142 21.82 4.78 3.61
C SER A 142 20.98 3.52 3.84
N LEU A 143 19.99 3.56 4.75
CA LEU A 143 19.14 2.40 5.08
C LEU A 143 17.67 2.58 4.68
N ALA A 144 17.33 3.66 3.97
CA ALA A 144 15.94 4.06 3.77
C ALA A 144 15.33 3.69 2.39
N ILE A 145 16.12 3.13 1.46
CA ILE A 145 15.67 2.87 0.07
C ILE A 145 15.75 1.37 -0.29
N ASP A 146 16.76 0.63 0.16
CA ASP A 146 16.90 -0.79 -0.19
C ASP A 146 16.05 -1.74 0.65
N ASP A 147 15.62 -1.33 1.86
CA ASP A 147 14.99 -2.24 2.83
C ASP A 147 13.44 -2.32 2.72
N ARG A 148 12.85 -1.79 1.63
CA ARG A 148 11.38 -1.73 1.46
C ARG A 148 10.82 -2.40 0.21
N ALA A 149 11.67 -3.00 -0.63
CA ALA A 149 11.25 -3.58 -1.90
C ALA A 149 11.50 -5.09 -2.02
N SER A 150 11.72 -5.82 -0.92
CA SER A 150 11.50 -7.27 -0.94
C SER A 150 10.02 -7.56 -0.69
N GLY A 151 9.20 -7.32 -1.71
CA GLY A 151 7.87 -7.94 -1.75
C GLY A 151 8.05 -9.45 -1.57
N ALA A 152 7.19 -10.09 -0.77
CA ALA A 152 7.22 -11.54 -0.65
C ALA A 152 7.21 -12.15 -2.06
N ALA A 153 8.19 -13.02 -2.35
CA ALA A 153 8.35 -13.61 -3.67
C ALA A 153 7.02 -14.21 -4.12
N SER A 154 6.61 -13.89 -5.35
CA SER A 154 5.37 -14.42 -5.92
C SER A 154 5.43 -15.95 -5.99
N LEU A 155 4.27 -16.62 -6.06
CA LEU A 155 4.20 -18.08 -6.22
C LEU A 155 5.08 -18.55 -7.39
N ALA A 156 4.98 -17.88 -8.54
CA ALA A 156 5.77 -18.22 -9.72
C ALA A 156 7.28 -18.10 -9.46
N GLU A 157 7.72 -17.01 -8.82
CA GLU A 157 9.12 -16.79 -8.47
C GLU A 157 9.66 -17.86 -7.50
N HIS A 158 8.85 -18.23 -6.50
CA HIS A 158 9.18 -19.30 -5.56
C HIS A 158 9.36 -20.65 -6.28
N LEU A 159 8.44 -21.01 -7.17
CA LEU A 159 8.50 -22.26 -7.92
C LEU A 159 9.64 -22.29 -8.95
N HIS A 160 9.91 -21.15 -9.61
CA HIS A 160 11.04 -21.01 -10.54
C HIS A 160 12.40 -21.19 -9.83
N ALA A 161 12.51 -20.69 -8.60
CA ALA A 161 13.70 -20.89 -7.78
C ALA A 161 13.88 -22.37 -7.41
N GLN A 162 12.81 -23.06 -7.03
CA GLN A 162 12.88 -24.48 -6.67
C GLN A 162 13.22 -25.37 -7.87
N ILE A 163 12.56 -25.18 -9.02
CA ILE A 163 12.73 -26.10 -10.14
C ILE A 163 14.15 -26.09 -10.72
N GLY A 164 14.84 -24.96 -10.60
CA GLY A 164 16.26 -24.84 -10.96
C GLY A 164 17.18 -25.73 -10.12
N THR A 165 16.76 -26.12 -8.92
CA THR A 165 17.52 -27.01 -8.03
C THR A 165 17.13 -28.49 -8.20
N THR A 166 15.89 -28.77 -8.61
CA THR A 166 15.33 -30.14 -8.67
C THR A 166 15.78 -30.93 -9.90
N THR A 167 16.03 -30.28 -11.04
CA THR A 167 16.30 -30.99 -12.31
C THR A 167 17.36 -30.28 -13.15
N SER A 168 18.23 -31.07 -13.78
CA SER A 168 19.30 -30.60 -14.67
C SER A 168 19.00 -30.77 -16.16
N ASP A 169 17.91 -31.47 -16.53
CA ASP A 169 17.49 -31.59 -17.92
C ASP A 169 16.88 -30.28 -18.42
N SER A 170 17.57 -29.64 -19.37
CA SER A 170 17.15 -28.40 -20.00
C SER A 170 15.76 -28.46 -20.65
N THR A 171 15.35 -29.61 -21.19
CA THR A 171 14.06 -29.72 -21.90
C THR A 171 12.90 -29.75 -20.90
N LEU A 172 13.01 -30.60 -19.87
CA LEU A 172 12.01 -30.69 -18.82
C LEU A 172 11.91 -29.38 -18.02
N LEU A 173 13.05 -28.77 -17.73
CA LEU A 173 13.10 -27.48 -17.03
C LEU A 173 12.41 -26.38 -17.84
N PHE A 174 12.63 -26.31 -19.16
CA PHE A 174 11.94 -25.34 -20.02
C PHE A 174 10.42 -25.53 -20.00
N VAL A 175 9.94 -26.76 -20.19
CA VAL A 175 8.50 -27.07 -20.18
C VAL A 175 7.88 -26.79 -18.82
N ALA A 176 8.56 -27.16 -17.74
CA ALA A 176 8.03 -26.99 -16.40
C ALA A 176 7.99 -25.52 -15.95
N ARG A 177 8.99 -24.70 -16.33
CA ARG A 177 8.94 -23.25 -16.15
C ARG A 177 7.75 -22.63 -16.87
N TRP A 178 7.51 -23.04 -18.11
CA TRP A 178 6.34 -22.59 -18.85
C TRP A 178 5.03 -22.99 -18.16
N LEU A 179 4.95 -24.22 -17.62
CA LEU A 179 3.77 -24.66 -16.85
C LEU A 179 3.55 -23.84 -15.57
N ILE A 180 4.63 -23.48 -14.87
CA ILE A 180 4.58 -22.60 -13.68
C ILE A 180 3.97 -21.24 -14.03
N ASP A 181 4.32 -20.67 -15.18
CA ASP A 181 3.78 -19.39 -15.64
C ASP A 181 2.30 -19.47 -16.09
N GLN A 182 1.75 -20.68 -16.27
CA GLN A 182 0.33 -20.89 -16.59
C GLN A 182 -0.54 -21.19 -15.35
N LEU A 183 0.05 -21.16 -14.15
CA LEU A 183 -0.68 -21.35 -12.91
C LEU A 183 -1.46 -20.08 -12.53
N ASP A 184 -2.67 -20.27 -12.03
CA ASP A 184 -3.46 -19.21 -11.43
C ASP A 184 -2.92 -18.84 -10.03
N GLU A 185 -3.37 -17.72 -9.45
CA GLU A 185 -3.00 -17.26 -8.10
C GLU A 185 -3.30 -18.30 -7.01
N ALA A 186 -4.32 -19.14 -7.23
CA ALA A 186 -4.66 -20.24 -6.34
C ALA A 186 -3.72 -21.47 -6.47
N GLY A 187 -2.87 -21.53 -7.49
CA GLY A 187 -1.95 -22.63 -7.77
C GLY A 187 -2.49 -23.72 -8.70
N TYR A 188 -3.63 -23.48 -9.38
CA TYR A 188 -4.23 -24.41 -10.34
C TYR A 188 -3.73 -24.18 -11.76
N LEU A 189 -3.60 -25.24 -12.54
CA LEU A 189 -3.24 -25.17 -13.96
C LEU A 189 -4.47 -24.83 -14.79
N SER A 190 -4.45 -23.65 -15.44
CA SER A 190 -5.58 -23.18 -16.26
C SER A 190 -5.68 -23.87 -17.62
N VAL A 191 -4.54 -24.34 -18.16
CA VAL A 191 -4.43 -24.89 -19.52
C VAL A 191 -4.32 -26.41 -19.49
N PRO A 192 -5.07 -27.17 -20.30
CA PRO A 192 -4.94 -28.62 -20.35
C PRO A 192 -3.59 -29.04 -20.94
N LEU A 193 -3.06 -30.18 -20.47
CA LEU A 193 -1.72 -30.66 -20.83
C LEU A 193 -1.53 -30.89 -22.35
N GLU A 194 -2.59 -31.27 -23.06
CA GLU A 194 -2.54 -31.50 -24.52
C GLU A 194 -2.33 -30.19 -25.30
N GLU A 195 -3.00 -29.12 -24.88
CA GLU A 195 -2.83 -27.79 -25.47
C GLU A 195 -1.45 -27.23 -25.13
N ALA A 196 -0.99 -27.42 -23.89
CA ALA A 196 0.37 -27.07 -23.47
C ALA A 196 1.44 -27.77 -24.32
N ALA A 197 1.30 -29.09 -24.54
CA ALA A 197 2.23 -29.86 -25.36
C ALA A 197 2.26 -29.37 -26.82
N THR A 198 1.09 -29.08 -27.38
CA THR A 198 0.94 -28.57 -28.75
C THR A 198 1.54 -27.17 -28.91
N ALA A 199 1.31 -26.27 -27.93
CA ALA A 199 1.85 -24.92 -27.93
C ALA A 199 3.38 -24.89 -27.88
N LEU A 200 3.97 -25.81 -27.11
CA LEU A 200 5.43 -25.95 -26.97
C LEU A 200 6.08 -26.81 -28.07
N GLY A 201 5.28 -27.51 -28.88
CA GLY A 201 5.76 -28.44 -29.91
C GLY A 201 6.51 -29.65 -29.33
N VAL A 202 6.16 -30.08 -28.11
CA VAL A 202 6.79 -31.20 -27.41
C VAL A 202 5.88 -32.42 -27.34
N ASP A 203 6.46 -33.60 -27.16
CA ASP A 203 5.70 -34.83 -26.96
C ASP A 203 4.90 -34.79 -25.64
N ALA A 204 3.67 -35.30 -25.66
CA ALA A 204 2.79 -35.32 -24.49
C ALA A 204 3.40 -36.06 -23.29
N ALA A 205 4.26 -37.06 -23.52
CA ALA A 205 4.96 -37.76 -22.44
C ALA A 205 6.03 -36.88 -21.77
N ILE A 206 6.65 -35.95 -22.50
CA ILE A 206 7.59 -34.97 -21.91
C ILE A 206 6.81 -33.99 -21.05
N ALA A 207 5.70 -33.46 -21.57
CA ALA A 207 4.84 -32.55 -20.84
C ALA A 207 4.31 -33.18 -19.54
N GLY A 208 3.87 -34.45 -19.59
CA GLY A 208 3.42 -35.17 -18.40
C GLY A 208 4.53 -35.38 -17.35
N ARG A 209 5.77 -35.64 -17.78
CA ARG A 209 6.91 -35.72 -16.84
C ARG A 209 7.24 -34.37 -16.23
N ALA A 210 7.18 -33.29 -17.01
CA ALA A 210 7.39 -31.94 -16.51
C ALA A 210 6.31 -31.56 -15.48
N LEU A 211 5.05 -31.90 -15.73
CA LEU A 211 3.95 -31.69 -14.79
C LEU A 211 4.17 -32.49 -13.49
N ALA A 212 4.61 -33.74 -13.58
CA ALA A 212 4.93 -34.54 -12.40
C ALA A 212 6.08 -33.96 -11.56
N LEU A 213 7.03 -33.24 -12.19
CA LEU A 213 8.05 -32.48 -11.45
C LEU A 213 7.43 -31.28 -10.73
N VAL A 214 6.53 -30.55 -11.39
CA VAL A 214 5.81 -29.41 -10.77
C VAL A 214 4.97 -29.86 -9.57
N HIS A 215 4.32 -31.03 -9.66
CA HIS A 215 3.56 -31.62 -8.56
C HIS A 215 4.41 -31.97 -7.32
N GLY A 216 5.73 -32.11 -7.48
CA GLY A 216 6.67 -32.37 -6.38
C GLY A 216 7.31 -31.12 -5.78
N LEU A 217 6.87 -29.92 -6.19
CA LEU A 217 7.35 -28.65 -5.63
C LEU A 217 6.53 -28.26 -4.38
N ASP A 218 7.11 -27.39 -3.54
CA ASP A 218 6.45 -26.79 -2.38
C ASP A 218 5.81 -25.45 -2.80
N PRO A 219 4.52 -25.20 -2.53
CA PRO A 219 3.56 -26.01 -1.78
C PRO A 219 2.93 -27.15 -2.57
N THR A 220 2.64 -28.26 -1.88
CA THR A 220 2.04 -29.44 -2.52
C THR A 220 0.59 -29.23 -2.90
N GLY A 221 0.22 -29.85 -4.03
CA GLY A 221 -1.05 -29.59 -4.70
C GLY A 221 -0.99 -28.48 -5.77
N VAL A 222 0.15 -27.79 -5.93
CA VAL A 222 0.37 -26.86 -7.04
C VAL A 222 0.43 -27.61 -8.38
N GLY A 223 -0.16 -27.02 -9.42
CA GLY A 223 -0.21 -27.62 -10.75
C GLY A 223 -1.32 -28.66 -10.91
N ALA A 224 -2.23 -28.76 -9.94
CA ALA A 224 -3.45 -29.55 -10.10
C ALA A 224 -4.39 -28.91 -11.13
N ARG A 225 -5.15 -29.73 -11.86
CA ARG A 225 -6.20 -29.28 -12.80
C ARG A 225 -7.54 -29.06 -12.12
N GLY A 226 -7.66 -29.43 -10.85
CA GLY A 226 -8.86 -29.26 -10.05
C GLY A 226 -8.65 -29.67 -8.60
N LEU A 227 -9.66 -29.42 -7.77
CA LEU A 227 -9.62 -29.65 -6.33
C LEU A 227 -9.33 -31.12 -5.97
N ALA A 228 -9.92 -32.07 -6.71
CA ALA A 228 -9.70 -33.49 -6.46
C ALA A 228 -8.21 -33.86 -6.61
N GLU A 229 -7.59 -33.47 -7.74
CA GLU A 229 -6.17 -33.74 -7.99
C GLU A 229 -5.26 -33.00 -6.98
N CYS A 230 -5.62 -31.78 -6.57
CA CYS A 230 -4.89 -31.05 -5.52
C CYS A 230 -4.86 -31.82 -4.20
N LEU A 231 -6.02 -32.31 -3.75
CA LEU A 231 -6.15 -33.06 -2.50
C LEU A 231 -5.53 -34.45 -2.61
N GLU A 232 -5.58 -35.09 -3.79
CA GLU A 232 -4.86 -36.35 -4.05
C GLU A 232 -3.35 -36.17 -3.90
N LEU A 233 -2.78 -35.10 -4.46
CA LEU A 233 -1.35 -34.81 -4.34
C LEU A 233 -0.93 -34.59 -2.88
N GLN A 234 -1.72 -33.83 -2.12
CA GLN A 234 -1.47 -33.57 -0.70
C GLN A 234 -1.63 -34.84 0.16
N ALA A 235 -2.66 -35.66 -0.11
CA ALA A 235 -2.85 -36.93 0.59
C ALA A 235 -1.74 -37.95 0.29
N ARG A 236 -1.19 -37.94 -0.93
CA ARG A 236 -0.06 -38.79 -1.33
C ARG A 236 1.24 -38.37 -0.66
N GLU A 237 1.49 -37.07 -0.49
CA GLU A 237 2.64 -36.59 0.27
C GLU A 237 2.53 -36.95 1.75
N ALA A 238 1.32 -36.88 2.31
CA ALA A 238 1.06 -37.25 3.69
C ALA A 238 1.15 -38.77 3.97
N ASP A 239 1.38 -39.61 2.94
CA ASP A 239 1.31 -41.08 3.01
C ASP A 239 -0.05 -41.61 3.54
N ARG A 240 -1.14 -40.88 3.24
CA ARG A 240 -2.51 -41.16 3.72
C ARG A 240 -3.52 -41.36 2.59
N PHE A 241 -3.02 -41.62 1.39
CA PHE A 241 -3.81 -41.94 0.22
C PHE A 241 -4.24 -43.42 0.21
N ASP A 242 -5.15 -43.77 1.11
CA ASP A 242 -5.76 -45.09 1.19
C ASP A 242 -6.89 -45.25 0.15
N PRO A 243 -7.27 -46.49 -0.25
CA PRO A 243 -8.39 -46.73 -1.16
C PRO A 243 -9.73 -46.13 -0.69
N CYS A 244 -9.92 -45.98 0.62
CA CYS A 244 -11.08 -45.28 1.19
C CYS A 244 -11.01 -43.77 0.92
N MET A 245 -9.82 -43.17 1.08
CA MET A 245 -9.58 -41.75 0.86
C MET A 245 -9.70 -41.39 -0.63
N GLU A 246 -9.16 -42.23 -1.52
CA GLU A 246 -9.33 -42.10 -2.98
C GLU A 246 -10.81 -41.99 -3.36
N ARG A 247 -11.66 -42.86 -2.77
CA ARG A 247 -13.10 -42.87 -3.05
C ARG A 247 -13.82 -41.66 -2.46
N LEU A 248 -13.35 -41.13 -1.33
CA LEU A 248 -13.86 -39.89 -0.75
C LEU A 248 -13.54 -38.69 -1.66
N ILE A 249 -12.29 -38.58 -2.12
CA ILE A 249 -11.83 -37.48 -2.99
C ILE A 249 -12.47 -37.56 -4.39
N ALA A 250 -12.71 -38.76 -4.92
CA ALA A 250 -13.48 -38.92 -6.16
C ALA A 250 -14.95 -38.48 -6.03
N ASN A 251 -15.48 -38.33 -4.81
CA ASN A 251 -16.89 -37.99 -4.54
C ASN A 251 -17.04 -36.75 -3.63
N LEU A 252 -16.21 -35.72 -3.83
CA LEU A 252 -16.27 -34.46 -3.05
C LEU A 252 -17.64 -33.76 -3.11
N ASP A 253 -18.41 -33.93 -4.18
CA ASP A 253 -19.77 -33.39 -4.30
C ASP A 253 -20.71 -33.90 -3.18
N LEU A 254 -20.54 -35.17 -2.77
CA LEU A 254 -21.33 -35.75 -1.70
C LEU A 254 -20.92 -35.19 -0.33
N VAL A 255 -19.65 -34.82 -0.18
CA VAL A 255 -19.14 -34.13 1.02
C VAL A 255 -19.75 -32.72 1.09
N ALA A 256 -19.76 -32.00 -0.02
CA ALA A 256 -20.37 -30.66 -0.11
C ALA A 256 -21.87 -30.68 0.21
N ARG A 257 -22.59 -31.74 -0.21
CA ARG A 257 -24.01 -31.94 0.08
C ARG A 257 -24.30 -32.55 1.45
N SER A 258 -23.27 -32.86 2.25
CA SER A 258 -23.39 -33.54 3.55
C SER A 258 -24.12 -34.90 3.48
N GLU A 259 -24.00 -35.64 2.39
CA GLU A 259 -24.61 -36.97 2.21
C GLU A 259 -23.76 -38.10 2.84
N PHE A 260 -23.46 -38.00 4.14
CA PHE A 260 -22.55 -38.93 4.84
C PHE A 260 -23.03 -40.39 4.79
N ALA A 261 -24.34 -40.64 4.82
CA ALA A 261 -24.89 -41.99 4.74
C ALA A 261 -24.57 -42.70 3.41
N ARG A 262 -24.47 -41.93 2.32
CA ARG A 262 -24.12 -42.46 1.00
C ARG A 262 -22.61 -42.67 0.89
N LEU A 263 -21.82 -41.75 1.45
CA LEU A 263 -20.37 -41.87 1.54
C LEU A 263 -19.94 -43.11 2.33
N LYS A 264 -20.55 -43.41 3.48
CA LYS A 264 -20.26 -44.64 4.25
C LYS A 264 -20.42 -45.91 3.42
N ARG A 265 -21.53 -46.01 2.68
CA ARG A 265 -21.80 -47.19 1.82
C ARG A 265 -20.87 -47.28 0.63
N LEU A 266 -20.48 -46.13 0.08
CA LEU A 266 -19.44 -46.08 -0.92
C LEU A 266 -18.15 -46.52 -0.25
N CYS A 267 -17.51 -45.69 0.56
CA CYS A 267 -16.18 -45.91 1.14
C CYS A 267 -16.03 -47.20 1.98
N GLN A 268 -17.12 -47.85 2.41
CA GLN A 268 -17.13 -49.07 3.25
C GLN A 268 -16.44 -48.86 4.60
N VAL A 269 -16.72 -47.71 5.24
CA VAL A 269 -16.13 -47.29 6.50
C VAL A 269 -17.22 -47.02 7.53
N ASP A 270 -16.84 -47.14 8.81
CA ASP A 270 -17.70 -46.84 9.95
C ASP A 270 -17.78 -45.32 10.21
N ASP A 271 -18.61 -44.93 11.18
CA ASP A 271 -18.84 -43.52 11.51
C ASP A 271 -17.58 -42.82 12.07
N GLU A 272 -16.79 -43.53 12.87
CA GLU A 272 -15.54 -43.04 13.46
C GLU A 272 -14.51 -42.80 12.35
N ASP A 273 -14.23 -43.82 11.53
CA ASP A 273 -13.29 -43.74 10.41
C ASP A 273 -13.65 -42.61 9.42
N LEU A 274 -14.94 -42.46 9.06
CA LEU A 274 -15.38 -41.38 8.18
C LEU A 274 -15.11 -40.00 8.80
N SER A 275 -15.32 -39.86 10.11
CA SER A 275 -15.11 -38.60 10.81
C SER A 275 -13.63 -38.22 10.87
N ASP A 276 -12.75 -39.20 11.04
CA ASP A 276 -11.30 -39.02 11.01
C ASP A 276 -10.84 -38.61 9.61
N MET A 277 -11.29 -39.31 8.57
CA MET A 277 -10.99 -38.96 7.18
C MET A 277 -11.43 -37.54 6.81
N LEU A 278 -12.62 -37.12 7.25
CA LEU A 278 -13.13 -35.77 6.99
C LEU A 278 -12.36 -34.69 7.77
N SER A 279 -11.86 -35.02 8.96
CA SER A 279 -11.04 -34.10 9.75
C SER A 279 -9.67 -33.90 9.11
N GLU A 280 -9.09 -34.98 8.58
CA GLU A 280 -7.86 -34.94 7.80
C GLU A 280 -8.02 -34.12 6.51
N LEU A 281 -9.08 -34.37 5.73
CA LEU A 281 -9.38 -33.62 4.50
C LEU A 281 -9.52 -32.11 4.75
N LYS A 282 -10.04 -31.71 5.91
CA LYS A 282 -10.17 -30.30 6.31
C LYS A 282 -8.84 -29.65 6.72
N GLY A 283 -7.84 -30.45 7.07
CA GLY A 283 -6.49 -29.97 7.39
C GLY A 283 -5.66 -29.63 6.16
N TYR A 284 -6.08 -30.11 4.99
CA TYR A 284 -5.42 -29.83 3.71
C TYR A 284 -5.77 -28.43 3.17
N ASP A 285 -4.80 -27.82 2.47
CA ASP A 285 -4.92 -26.48 1.91
C ASP A 285 -5.50 -26.53 0.47
N PRO A 286 -6.78 -26.17 0.23
CA PRO A 286 -7.39 -26.28 -1.09
C PRO A 286 -6.93 -25.22 -2.09
N LYS A 287 -6.14 -24.23 -1.67
CA LYS A 287 -5.60 -23.15 -2.51
C LYS A 287 -4.18 -22.80 -2.06
N PRO A 288 -3.20 -23.67 -2.32
CA PRO A 288 -1.85 -23.53 -1.79
C PRO A 288 -1.16 -22.22 -2.28
N GLY A 289 -1.51 -21.74 -3.48
CA GLY A 289 -0.92 -20.53 -4.07
C GLY A 289 -1.21 -19.23 -3.32
N LEU A 290 -2.32 -19.14 -2.58
CA LEU A 290 -2.71 -17.92 -1.85
C LEU A 290 -1.78 -17.57 -0.69
N ARG A 291 -0.90 -18.49 -0.27
CA ARG A 291 0.11 -18.22 0.77
C ARG A 291 1.23 -17.29 0.27
N PHE A 292 1.44 -17.29 -1.04
CA PHE A 292 2.40 -16.45 -1.76
C PHE A 292 1.70 -15.33 -2.55
N GLY A 293 0.38 -15.40 -2.61
CA GLY A 293 -0.51 -14.47 -3.30
C GLY A 293 -0.88 -13.30 -2.41
N GLY A 294 -0.29 -12.15 -2.71
CA GLY A 294 -0.63 -10.90 -2.08
C GLY A 294 0.16 -9.81 -2.75
N GLY A 295 -0.22 -9.45 -3.97
CA GLY A 295 0.08 -8.10 -4.45
C GLY A 295 -0.31 -7.16 -3.32
N THR A 296 0.62 -6.32 -2.87
CA THR A 296 0.39 -5.40 -1.77
C THR A 296 -0.94 -4.70 -2.04
N PRO A 297 -1.95 -4.82 -1.15
CA PRO A 297 -3.25 -4.24 -1.42
C PRO A 297 -3.03 -2.78 -1.78
N GLU A 298 -3.50 -2.38 -2.96
CA GLU A 298 -3.33 -1.01 -3.42
C GLU A 298 -3.95 -0.09 -2.37
N ALA A 299 -3.12 0.75 -1.76
CA ALA A 299 -3.56 1.58 -0.65
C ALA A 299 -4.54 2.62 -1.19
N VAL A 300 -5.84 2.41 -0.94
CA VAL A 300 -6.87 3.37 -1.30
C VAL A 300 -6.72 4.60 -0.40
N VAL A 301 -6.33 5.73 -1.00
CA VAL A 301 -6.25 7.01 -0.28
C VAL A 301 -7.67 7.55 -0.09
N PRO A 302 -8.13 7.78 1.16
CA PRO A 302 -9.48 8.26 1.40
C PRO A 302 -9.63 9.76 1.13
N ASP A 303 -10.82 10.19 0.71
CA ASP A 303 -11.14 11.60 0.49
C ASP A 303 -11.46 12.37 1.78
N ILE A 304 -11.89 11.66 2.83
CA ILE A 304 -12.30 12.24 4.12
C ILE A 304 -11.57 11.51 5.25
N LEU A 305 -10.98 12.28 6.15
CA LEU A 305 -10.36 11.83 7.39
C LEU A 305 -11.34 12.09 8.53
N VAL A 306 -11.70 11.03 9.27
CA VAL A 306 -12.59 11.12 10.43
C VAL A 306 -11.81 10.76 11.69
N ARG A 307 -11.81 11.66 12.67
CA ARG A 307 -11.15 11.46 13.97
C ARG A 307 -12.18 11.57 15.09
N ALA A 308 -12.11 10.68 16.07
CA ALA A 308 -12.90 10.84 17.28
C ALA A 308 -12.36 12.04 18.07
N ALA A 309 -13.21 13.02 18.38
CA ALA A 309 -12.82 14.14 19.23
C ALA A 309 -12.53 13.60 20.64
N GLY A 310 -11.41 14.04 21.24
CA GLY A 310 -10.90 13.51 22.50
C GLY A 310 -11.90 13.56 23.67
N ILE A 311 -11.65 12.72 24.68
CA ILE A 311 -12.51 12.43 25.85
C ILE A 311 -12.51 13.60 26.88
N GLY A 312 -12.63 14.84 26.42
CA GLY A 312 -12.62 16.05 27.26
C GLY A 312 -13.74 17.05 26.98
N GLY A 313 -14.47 16.91 25.87
CA GLY A 313 -15.59 17.80 25.55
C GLY A 313 -16.52 17.15 24.55
N GLY A 314 -17.63 16.59 25.04
CA GLY A 314 -18.78 16.12 24.26
C GLY A 314 -18.45 15.21 23.07
N GLY A 315 -18.48 13.89 23.28
CA GLY A 315 -18.16 12.87 22.27
C GLY A 315 -18.70 13.17 20.87
N GLY A 316 -17.84 13.74 20.02
CA GLY A 316 -18.12 14.17 18.67
C GLY A 316 -17.08 13.64 17.68
N TRP A 317 -17.35 13.82 16.40
CA TRP A 317 -16.45 13.44 15.31
C TRP A 317 -15.87 14.70 14.68
N ASP A 318 -14.56 14.73 14.54
CA ASP A 318 -13.84 15.70 13.71
C ASP A 318 -13.71 15.14 12.30
N ILE A 319 -14.30 15.83 11.32
CA ILE A 319 -14.40 15.38 9.93
C ILE A 319 -13.68 16.39 9.06
N VAL A 320 -12.58 15.98 8.42
CA VAL A 320 -11.72 16.84 7.61
C VAL A 320 -11.51 16.23 6.23
N LEU A 321 -11.55 17.05 5.18
CA LEU A 321 -11.21 16.61 3.81
C LEU A 321 -9.72 16.31 3.70
N ASN A 322 -9.35 15.25 2.99
CA ASN A 322 -7.95 14.90 2.79
C ASN A 322 -7.28 15.89 1.82
N PRO A 323 -6.34 16.75 2.28
CA PRO A 323 -5.66 17.68 1.39
C PRO A 323 -4.75 16.97 0.38
N ALA A 324 -4.41 15.69 0.62
CA ALA A 324 -3.58 14.89 -0.29
C ALA A 324 -4.34 14.40 -1.53
N THR A 325 -5.68 14.38 -1.52
CA THR A 325 -6.48 14.08 -2.73
C THR A 325 -6.92 15.33 -3.48
N LEU A 326 -6.69 16.52 -2.93
CA LEU A 326 -7.07 17.78 -3.56
C LEU A 326 -5.90 18.37 -4.38
N PRO A 327 -6.14 18.78 -5.64
CA PRO A 327 -5.16 19.46 -6.45
C PRO A 327 -4.97 20.91 -5.97
N ARG A 328 -3.71 21.36 -5.89
CA ARG A 328 -3.37 22.76 -5.57
C ARG A 328 -3.08 23.52 -6.86
N LEU A 329 -3.86 24.55 -7.14
CA LEU A 329 -3.68 25.44 -8.29
C LEU A 329 -3.07 26.76 -7.84
N VAL A 330 -2.01 27.18 -8.52
CA VAL A 330 -1.36 28.46 -8.33
C VAL A 330 -1.46 29.26 -9.63
N ILE A 331 -1.65 30.56 -9.50
CA ILE A 331 -1.63 31.47 -10.65
C ILE A 331 -0.19 31.95 -10.82
N ASN A 332 0.39 31.77 -12.01
CA ASN A 332 1.71 32.31 -12.33
C ASN A 332 1.63 33.84 -12.40
N ARG A 333 1.99 34.48 -11.28
CA ARG A 333 1.96 35.94 -11.14
C ARG A 333 3.02 36.63 -12.00
N SER A 334 4.16 35.98 -12.22
CA SER A 334 5.26 36.52 -13.04
C SER A 334 4.82 36.66 -14.49
N TYR A 335 4.25 35.59 -15.06
CA TYR A 335 3.70 35.58 -16.41
C TYR A 335 2.52 36.55 -16.56
N TYR A 336 1.65 36.65 -15.54
CA TYR A 336 0.58 37.65 -15.53
C TYR A 336 1.11 39.09 -15.65
N VAL A 337 2.19 39.43 -14.95
CA VAL A 337 2.79 40.78 -15.00
C VAL A 337 3.43 41.06 -16.37
N GLU A 338 4.08 40.07 -16.98
CA GLU A 338 4.63 40.17 -18.34
C GLU A 338 3.53 40.41 -19.38
N VAL A 339 2.46 39.62 -19.36
CA VAL A 339 1.33 39.76 -20.29
C VAL A 339 0.61 41.09 -20.07
N ARG A 340 0.40 41.51 -18.81
CA ARG A 340 -0.22 42.80 -18.50
C ARG A 340 0.61 43.98 -18.98
N GLY A 341 1.94 43.87 -18.98
CA GLY A 341 2.84 44.89 -19.53
C GLY A 341 2.86 44.95 -21.06
N ALA A 342 2.51 43.85 -21.75
CA ALA A 342 2.45 43.78 -23.21
C ALA A 342 1.10 44.22 -23.81
N CYS A 343 0.02 44.22 -23.02
CA CYS A 343 -1.34 44.56 -23.45
C CYS A 343 -1.74 46.00 -23.08
N ASP A 344 -1.23 46.99 -23.83
CA ASP A 344 -1.58 48.42 -23.67
C ASP A 344 -2.77 48.88 -24.54
N GLY A 345 -3.42 47.98 -25.27
CA GLY A 345 -4.59 48.27 -26.11
C GLY A 345 -5.93 48.22 -25.36
N LYS A 346 -6.84 49.17 -25.64
CA LYS A 346 -8.17 49.26 -25.02
C LYS A 346 -9.10 48.07 -25.33
N ASP A 347 -8.79 47.29 -26.36
CA ASP A 347 -9.50 46.06 -26.75
C ASP A 347 -8.88 44.78 -26.15
N ALA A 348 -7.78 44.90 -25.40
CA ALA A 348 -7.05 43.79 -24.76
C ALA A 348 -7.09 43.85 -23.23
N ARG A 349 -7.95 44.70 -22.64
CA ARG A 349 -8.19 44.83 -21.20
C ARG A 349 -9.52 44.20 -20.78
#